data_AF-A0A5S9MMU9-F1
#
_entry.id   AF-A0A5S9MMU9-F1
#
_cell.length_a   1.000
_cell.length_b   1.000
_cell.length_c   1.000
_cell.angle_alpha   90.00
_cell.angle_beta   90.00
_cell.angle_gamma   90.00
#
_symmetry.space_group_name_H-M   'P 1'
#
loop_
_entity.id
_entity.type
_entity.pdbx_description
1 polymer ?
#
loop_
_entity_poly.entity_id
_entity_poly.type
_entity_poly.pdbx_seq_one_letter_code
_entity_poly.pdbx_strand_id
1 'polypeptide(L)'
;MTEEIPPVKKLMKDPIITKKNANADAVSKQTKYATLTPNTPEMAEVWKPIDSALGLIATGRTDVKKKAFDDAVNQIDSQIKANHSK
;
A
#
# COMPACT_ATOMS: atom_id res chain seq x y z
N MET A 1 11.04 4.52 -23.77
CA MET A 1 9.57 4.45 -23.48
C MET A 1 9.44 4.27 -21.98
N THR A 2 8.45 4.87 -21.30
CA THR A 2 8.41 4.88 -19.83
C THR A 2 7.88 3.60 -19.19
N GLU A 3 7.25 2.71 -19.96
CA GLU A 3 6.62 1.44 -19.50
C GLU A 3 5.52 1.60 -18.44
N GLU A 4 5.22 2.82 -18.01
CA GLU A 4 4.10 3.15 -17.13
C GLU A 4 2.75 2.97 -17.82
N ILE A 5 1.75 2.54 -17.04
CA ILE A 5 0.38 2.38 -17.53
C ILE A 5 -0.34 3.73 -17.43
N PRO A 6 -0.86 4.27 -18.54
CA PRO A 6 -1.57 5.54 -18.51
C PRO A 6 -2.90 5.39 -17.74
N PRO A 7 -3.23 6.33 -16.83
CA PRO A 7 -4.50 6.34 -16.09
C PRO A 7 -5.67 6.85 -16.95
N VAL A 8 -5.71 6.47 -18.24
CA VAL A 8 -6.72 6.88 -19.21
C VAL A 8 -7.61 5.70 -19.55
N LYS A 9 -8.88 5.75 -19.14
CA LYS A 9 -9.86 4.65 -19.31
C LYS A 9 -9.91 4.07 -20.73
N LYS A 10 -9.80 4.92 -21.76
CA LYS A 10 -9.83 4.51 -23.17
C LYS A 10 -8.65 3.60 -23.53
N LEU A 11 -7.48 3.81 -22.91
CA LEU A 11 -6.25 3.10 -23.21
C LEU A 11 -6.11 1.79 -22.42
N MET A 12 -6.83 1.62 -21.31
CA MET A 12 -6.75 0.40 -20.47
C MET A 12 -7.17 -0.89 -21.17
N LYS A 13 -7.91 -0.79 -22.29
CA LYS A 13 -8.33 -1.92 -23.15
C LYS A 13 -7.48 -2.06 -24.42
N ASP A 14 -6.48 -1.20 -24.59
CA ASP A 14 -5.62 -1.23 -25.76
C ASP A 14 -4.84 -2.56 -25.83
N PRO A 15 -4.77 -3.23 -27.00
CA PRO A 15 -4.01 -4.47 -27.16
C PRO A 15 -2.54 -4.40 -26.71
N ILE A 16 -1.91 -3.22 -26.78
CA ILE A 16 -0.54 -3.00 -26.28
C ILE A 16 -0.47 -3.26 -24.77
N ILE A 17 -1.52 -2.91 -24.03
CA ILE A 17 -1.63 -3.13 -22.59
C ILE A 17 -2.16 -4.54 -22.30
N THR A 18 -3.24 -4.98 -22.97
CA THR A 18 -3.96 -6.20 -22.56
C THR A 18 -3.49 -7.50 -23.21
N LYS A 19 -2.69 -7.43 -24.29
CA LYS A 19 -2.30 -8.63 -25.08
C LYS A 19 -0.81 -8.73 -25.35
N LYS A 20 -0.10 -7.60 -25.43
CA LYS A 20 1.33 -7.58 -25.77
C LYS A 20 2.26 -7.42 -24.56
N ASN A 21 1.73 -7.09 -23.38
CA ASN A 21 2.51 -6.94 -22.16
C ASN A 21 1.76 -7.53 -20.96
N ALA A 22 2.20 -8.70 -20.49
CA ALA A 22 1.57 -9.40 -19.38
C ALA A 22 1.64 -8.62 -18.05
N ASN A 23 2.72 -7.88 -17.81
CA ASN A 23 2.87 -7.05 -16.61
C ASN A 23 1.89 -5.87 -16.64
N ALA A 24 1.76 -5.22 -17.80
CA ALA A 24 0.83 -4.11 -17.99
C ALA A 24 -0.63 -4.56 -17.86
N ASP A 25 -0.98 -5.72 -18.42
CA ASP A 25 -2.31 -6.32 -18.29
C ASP A 25 -2.63 -6.66 -16.81
N ALA A 26 -1.68 -7.24 -16.08
CA ALA A 26 -1.86 -7.60 -14.68
C ALA A 26 -2.13 -6.36 -13.80
N VAL A 27 -1.33 -5.30 -13.93
CA VAL A 27 -1.52 -4.07 -13.16
C VAL A 27 -2.82 -3.36 -13.57
N SER A 28 -3.14 -3.28 -14.87
CA SER A 28 -4.41 -2.69 -15.36
C SER A 28 -5.65 -3.40 -14.79
N LYS A 29 -5.59 -4.73 -14.60
CA LYS A 29 -6.64 -5.51 -13.95
C LYS A 29 -6.68 -5.27 -12.43
N GLN A 30 -5.54 -5.29 -11.76
CA GLN A 30 -5.46 -5.16 -10.29
C GLN A 30 -5.90 -3.76 -9.82
N THR A 31 -5.56 -2.69 -10.56
CA THR A 31 -5.93 -1.33 -10.20
C THR A 31 -7.45 -1.13 -10.08
N LYS A 32 -8.27 -1.96 -10.72
CA LYS A 32 -9.74 -1.90 -10.59
C LYS A 32 -10.25 -2.24 -9.19
N TYR A 33 -9.46 -2.97 -8.41
CA TYR A 33 -9.76 -3.37 -7.04
C TYR A 33 -8.90 -2.62 -6.02
N ALA A 34 -8.02 -1.74 -6.48
CA ALA A 34 -7.18 -0.93 -5.61
C ALA A 34 -7.94 0.29 -5.09
N THR A 35 -7.61 0.70 -3.87
CA THR A 35 -7.98 1.99 -3.31
C THR A 35 -6.77 2.90 -3.29
N LEU A 36 -6.97 4.21 -3.42
CA LEU A 36 -5.88 5.18 -3.31
C LEU A 36 -5.34 5.17 -1.88
N THR A 37 -4.02 5.24 -1.76
CA THR A 37 -3.37 5.48 -0.46
C THR A 37 -3.81 6.84 0.09
N PRO A 38 -4.02 6.98 1.41
CA PRO A 38 -4.30 8.28 2.01
C PRO A 38 -3.24 9.32 1.64
N ASN A 39 -3.66 10.55 1.37
CA ASN A 39 -2.80 11.66 0.97
C ASN A 39 -2.64 12.73 2.07
N THR A 40 -3.07 12.43 3.30
CA THR A 40 -2.91 13.33 4.44
C THR A 40 -1.50 13.22 5.04
N PRO A 41 -0.99 14.26 5.73
CA PRO A 41 0.35 14.25 6.33
C PRO A 41 0.58 13.09 7.30
N GLU A 42 -0.46 12.67 8.02
CA GLU A 42 -0.42 11.60 9.02
C GLU A 42 -0.08 10.23 8.40
N MET A 43 -0.32 10.03 7.10
CA MET A 43 0.04 8.78 6.41
C MET A 43 1.55 8.51 6.44
N ALA A 44 2.38 9.55 6.62
CA ALA A 44 3.82 9.38 6.81
C ALA A 44 4.17 8.55 8.05
N GLU A 45 3.34 8.58 9.09
CA GLU A 45 3.56 7.87 10.35
C GLU A 45 3.16 6.38 10.27
N VAL A 46 2.46 5.96 9.21
CA VAL A 46 1.88 4.61 9.09
C VAL A 46 2.88 3.58 8.56
N TRP A 47 3.74 3.95 7.60
CA TRP A 47 4.54 3.00 6.83
C TRP A 47 5.54 2.19 7.68
N LYS A 48 6.28 2.86 8.57
CA LYS A 48 7.35 2.21 9.34
C LYS A 48 6.81 1.28 10.46
N PRO A 49 5.79 1.67 11.24
CA PRO A 49 5.19 0.77 12.24
C PRO A 49 4.55 -0.47 11.62
N ILE A 50 3.82 -0.32 10.50
CA ILE A 50 3.16 -1.48 9.86
C ILE A 50 4.16 -2.45 9.22
N ASP A 51 5.24 -1.95 8.61
CA ASP A 51 6.32 -2.79 8.07
C ASP A 51 7.00 -3.61 9.18
N SER A 52 7.28 -2.97 10.33
CA SER A 52 7.85 -3.66 11.50
C SER A 52 6.92 -4.77 12.02
N ALA A 53 5.61 -4.51 12.11
CA ALA A 53 4.64 -5.51 12.52
C ALA A 53 4.54 -6.68 11.53
N LEU A 54 4.55 -6.40 10.22
CA LEU A 54 4.55 -7.44 9.18
C LEU A 54 5.82 -8.30 9.25
N GLY A 55 6.99 -7.71 9.48
CA GLY A 55 8.24 -8.45 9.69
C GLY A 55 8.18 -9.42 10.87
N LEU A 56 7.59 -8.99 12.00
CA LEU A 56 7.39 -9.85 13.18
C LEU A 56 6.45 -11.03 12.87
N ILE A 57 5.39 -10.79 12.10
CA ILE A 57 4.42 -11.83 11.71
C ILE A 57 5.05 -12.81 10.71
N ALA A 58 5.77 -12.30 9.71
CA ALA A 58 6.38 -13.10 8.65
C ALA A 58 7.44 -14.08 9.17
N THR A 59 8.10 -13.77 10.28
CA THR A 59 9.08 -14.65 10.93
C THR A 59 8.46 -15.79 11.75
N GLY A 60 7.16 -16.03 11.62
CA GLY A 60 6.49 -17.24 12.12
C GLY A 60 5.92 -17.13 13.54
N ARG A 61 5.92 -15.93 14.13
CA ARG A 61 5.27 -15.68 15.42
C ARG A 61 3.78 -15.36 15.21
N THR A 62 3.00 -16.38 14.83
CA THR A 62 1.55 -16.21 14.59
C THR A 62 0.78 -15.81 15.85
N ASP A 63 1.31 -16.19 17.02
CA ASP A 63 0.85 -15.82 18.36
C ASP A 63 0.98 -14.33 18.67
N VAL A 64 1.96 -13.64 18.07
CA VAL A 64 2.15 -12.19 18.27
C VAL A 64 1.42 -11.33 17.25
N LYS A 65 0.72 -11.91 16.25
CA LYS A 65 0.09 -11.14 15.17
C LYS A 65 -0.81 -10.02 15.67
N LYS A 66 -1.73 -10.34 16.58
CA LYS A 66 -2.65 -9.36 17.15
C LYS A 66 -1.88 -8.27 17.90
N LYS A 67 -0.99 -8.68 18.81
CA LYS A 67 -0.16 -7.77 19.59
C LYS A 67 0.71 -6.86 18.70
N ALA A 68 1.31 -7.39 17.64
CA ALA A 68 2.16 -6.63 16.72
C ALA A 68 1.37 -5.55 15.99
N PHE A 69 0.13 -5.83 15.57
CA PHE A 69 -0.74 -4.82 14.98
C PHE A 69 -1.25 -3.82 16.02
N ASP A 70 -1.62 -4.26 17.22
CA ASP A 70 -2.06 -3.36 18.30
C ASP A 70 -0.92 -2.39 18.70
N ASP A 71 0.31 -2.90 18.84
CA ASP A 71 1.51 -2.10 19.13
C ASP A 71 1.80 -1.11 17.98
N ALA A 72 1.66 -1.54 16.71
CA ALA A 72 1.82 -0.65 15.56
C ALA A 72 0.80 0.48 15.54
N VAL A 73 -0.48 0.19 15.80
CA VAL A 73 -1.54 1.23 15.89
C VAL A 73 -1.23 2.22 17.01
N ASN A 74 -0.88 1.73 18.20
CA ASN A 74 -0.53 2.60 19.33
C ASN A 74 0.67 3.52 19.00
N GLN A 75 1.66 2.98 18.29
CA GLN A 75 2.82 3.73 17.84
C GLN A 75 2.45 4.79 16.79
N ILE A 76 1.60 4.45 15.81
CA ILE A 76 1.07 5.39 14.80
C ILE A 76 0.34 6.53 15.50
N ASP A 77 -0.61 6.23 16.40
CA ASP A 77 -1.39 7.24 17.11
C ASP A 77 -0.49 8.17 17.95
N SER A 78 0.55 7.61 18.57
CA SER A 78 1.51 8.39 19.36
C SER A 78 2.35 9.32 18.47
N GLN A 79 2.76 8.87 17.29
CA GLN A 79 3.50 9.69 16.31
C GLN A 79 2.63 10.78 15.68
N ILE A 80 1.38 10.45 15.35
CA ILE A 80 0.40 11.42 14.87
C ILE A 80 0.23 12.54 15.91
N LYS A 81 0.02 12.18 17.18
CA LYS A 81 -0.06 13.17 18.27
C LYS A 81 1.25 13.97 18.43
N ALA A 82 2.41 13.33 18.37
CA ALA A 82 3.67 14.05 18.56
C ALA A 82 3.98 15.03 17.42
N ASN A 83 3.68 14.66 16.17
CA ASN A 83 4.15 15.36 14.98
C ASN A 83 3.07 16.22 14.28
N HIS A 84 1.78 15.92 14.51
CA HIS A 84 0.64 16.52 13.80
C HIS A 84 -0.43 17.10 14.75
N SER A 85 -0.18 17.21 16.06
CA SER A 85 -1.05 17.96 16.98
C SER A 85 -0.98 19.46 16.71
N LYS A 86 -1.81 19.95 15.80
CA LYS A 86 -2.10 21.38 15.62
C LYS A 86 -3.59 21.63 15.61
#